data_AF-A0A821BRG5-F1
#
_entry.id   AF-A0A821BRG5-F1
#
_cell.length_a   1.000
_cell.length_b   1.000
_cell.length_c   1.000
_cell.angle_alpha   90.00
_cell.angle_beta   90.00
_cell.angle_gamma   90.00
#
_symmetry.space_group_name_H-M   'P 1'
#
loop_
_entity.id
_entity.type
_entity.pdbx_description
1 polymer ?
#
loop_
_entity_poly.entity_id
_entity_poly.type
_entity_poly.pdbx_seq_one_letter_code
_entity_poly.pdbx_strand_id
1 'polypeptide(L)'
;MFFMLLFVLFISSYIPVVKTFNLDIISPGLRTGPSKSLFGFAVVSSSTKQQWAYVGAPRALLTRQRSSIVSSNSTETIPVGRVFGNIFECPNGTDECRPILIENELSQAMPSFHTVLDDAWLGSSLIATSDDSLVTCGYRLMRNISIDRYDTRGACFKVSSDHQDVSYYDFCEQSSETELLHEGSALCQSGLSLAYIPSGGRSDIIAFGEPGAFQWSGRIEADYSDTLLRQLYAYKSASSTPLPYSYLGYSVLIIKSKSRDINDRSYIFIASAPRASNGRGEIRFYT
;
A
#
# COMPACT_ATOMS: atom_id res chain seq x y z
N MET A 1 -22.87 15.61 59.37
CA MET A 1 -22.92 15.80 57.90
C MET A 1 -21.59 16.29 57.34
N PHE A 2 -21.00 17.37 57.88
CA PHE A 2 -19.73 17.95 57.40
C PHE A 2 -18.51 16.99 57.47
N PHE A 3 -18.36 16.27 58.59
CA PHE A 3 -17.28 15.28 58.77
C PHE A 3 -17.35 14.12 57.78
N MET A 4 -18.57 13.71 57.41
CA MET A 4 -18.76 12.62 56.46
C MET A 4 -18.39 13.06 55.03
N LEU A 5 -18.69 14.31 54.68
CA LEU A 5 -18.31 14.90 53.39
C LEU A 5 -16.78 15.02 53.26
N LEU A 6 -16.10 15.46 54.32
CA LEU A 6 -14.63 15.53 54.38
C LEU A 6 -13.99 14.14 54.27
N PHE A 7 -14.57 13.13 54.90
CA PHE A 7 -14.09 11.76 54.81
C PHE A 7 -14.25 11.18 53.40
N VAL A 8 -15.37 11.45 52.72
CA VAL A 8 -15.60 11.04 51.32
C VAL A 8 -14.64 11.76 50.35
N LEU A 9 -14.41 13.06 50.54
CA LEU A 9 -13.45 13.82 49.74
C LEU A 9 -12.01 13.35 49.97
N PHE A 10 -11.65 13.01 51.21
CA PHE A 10 -10.36 12.44 51.54
C PHE A 10 -10.17 11.10 50.82
N ILE A 11 -11.12 10.15 50.92
CA ILE A 11 -11.06 8.86 50.21
C ILE A 11 -10.99 9.04 48.69
N SER A 12 -11.77 9.97 48.12
CA SER A 12 -11.75 10.29 46.68
C SER A 12 -10.39 10.77 46.19
N SER A 13 -9.58 11.40 47.04
CA SER A 13 -8.23 11.86 46.68
C SER A 13 -7.18 10.75 46.67
N TYR A 14 -7.49 9.58 47.27
CA TYR A 14 -6.60 8.41 47.31
C TYR A 14 -6.98 7.33 46.29
N ILE A 15 -7.98 7.54 45.43
CA ILE A 15 -8.27 6.63 44.33
C ILE A 15 -7.32 6.98 43.18
N PRO A 16 -6.25 6.19 42.91
CA PRO A 16 -5.44 6.42 41.74
C PRO A 16 -6.32 6.25 40.51
N VAL A 17 -6.41 7.29 39.69
CA VAL A 17 -6.98 7.18 38.34
C VAL A 17 -6.02 6.28 37.57
N VAL A 18 -6.32 4.98 37.51
CA VAL A 18 -5.53 4.03 36.74
C VAL A 18 -5.74 4.39 35.27
N LYS A 19 -4.78 5.11 34.71
CA LYS A 19 -4.66 5.30 33.26
C LYS A 19 -4.14 3.98 32.68
N THR A 20 -5.01 2.98 32.61
CA THR A 20 -4.69 1.74 31.90
C THR A 20 -4.66 2.04 30.41
N PHE A 21 -3.59 1.61 29.74
CA PHE A 21 -3.58 1.41 28.31
C PHE A 21 -3.95 -0.08 28.09
N ASN A 22 -4.89 -0.35 27.18
CA ASN A 22 -5.55 -1.65 27.05
C ASN A 22 -4.88 -2.61 26.06
N LEU A 23 -3.64 -2.33 25.65
CA LEU A 23 -2.86 -3.23 24.80
C LEU A 23 -2.09 -4.23 25.68
N ASP A 24 -2.38 -5.52 25.51
CA ASP A 24 -1.63 -6.59 26.17
C ASP A 24 -0.25 -6.75 25.52
N ILE A 25 0.79 -6.36 26.26
CA ILE A 25 2.19 -6.48 25.86
C ILE A 25 2.85 -7.76 26.40
N ILE A 26 2.15 -8.52 27.25
CA ILE A 26 2.69 -9.71 27.91
C ILE A 26 2.51 -10.94 27.02
N SER A 27 1.36 -11.07 26.36
CA SER A 27 1.06 -12.21 25.49
C SER A 27 0.61 -11.77 24.09
N PRO A 28 1.47 -11.06 23.32
CA PRO A 28 1.12 -10.66 21.95
C PRO A 28 1.04 -11.87 21.02
N GLY A 29 0.11 -11.83 20.05
CA GLY A 29 0.09 -12.78 18.95
C GLY A 29 1.31 -12.59 18.06
N LEU A 30 2.26 -13.53 18.11
CA LEU A 30 3.48 -13.48 17.28
C LEU A 30 3.25 -14.24 15.98
N ARG A 31 3.60 -13.62 14.85
CA ARG A 31 3.63 -14.26 13.53
C ARG A 31 4.99 -14.02 12.91
N THR A 32 5.54 -15.04 12.27
CA THR A 32 6.86 -14.97 11.64
C THR A 32 6.78 -15.46 10.20
N GLY A 33 7.40 -14.72 9.29
CA GLY A 33 7.55 -15.13 7.90
C GLY A 33 8.93 -15.69 7.56
N PRO A 34 9.19 -15.95 6.27
CA PRO A 34 10.49 -16.45 5.81
C PRO A 34 11.64 -15.50 6.15
N SER A 35 12.82 -16.05 6.43
CA SER A 35 14.02 -15.26 6.71
C SER A 35 14.36 -14.30 5.56
N LYS A 36 14.79 -13.08 5.90
CA LYS A 36 15.19 -12.00 4.96
C LYS A 36 14.11 -11.54 3.96
N SER A 37 12.86 -11.96 4.13
CA SER A 37 11.75 -11.62 3.23
C SER A 37 11.15 -10.23 3.46
N LEU A 38 11.56 -9.54 4.53
CA LEU A 38 10.89 -8.34 5.05
C LEU A 38 9.40 -8.59 5.36
N PHE A 39 9.05 -9.79 5.83
CA PHE A 39 7.71 -10.07 6.33
C PHE A 39 7.31 -9.07 7.42
N GLY A 40 6.12 -8.48 7.28
CA GLY A 40 5.64 -7.42 8.15
C GLY A 40 5.91 -6.01 7.62
N PHE A 41 6.43 -5.87 6.39
CA PHE A 41 6.66 -4.56 5.76
C PHE A 41 5.36 -3.77 5.63
N ALA A 42 4.27 -4.44 5.24
CA ALA A 42 2.92 -3.92 5.26
C ALA A 42 2.00 -4.92 5.95
N VAL A 43 1.05 -4.43 6.74
CA VAL A 43 0.06 -5.25 7.46
C VAL A 43 -1.30 -4.59 7.36
N VAL A 44 -2.32 -5.36 7.01
CA VAL A 44 -3.70 -4.90 7.01
C VAL A 44 -4.60 -5.93 7.69
N SER A 45 -5.53 -5.47 8.51
CA SER A 45 -6.54 -6.34 9.13
C SER A 45 -7.54 -6.83 8.09
N SER A 46 -7.93 -8.09 8.20
CA SER A 46 -9.08 -8.60 7.46
C SER A 46 -10.38 -8.06 8.04
N SER A 47 -11.38 -7.89 7.18
CA SER A 47 -12.76 -7.56 7.55
C SER A 47 -13.58 -8.79 7.97
N THR A 48 -13.11 -10.01 7.65
CA THR A 48 -13.75 -11.28 8.02
C THR A 48 -13.30 -11.77 9.39
N LYS A 49 -14.07 -12.70 9.98
CA LYS A 49 -13.72 -13.35 11.25
C LYS A 49 -12.73 -14.50 11.11
N GLN A 50 -12.49 -14.95 9.88
CA GLN A 50 -11.67 -16.13 9.58
C GLN A 50 -10.19 -15.77 9.53
N GLN A 51 -9.87 -14.57 9.05
CA GLN A 51 -8.51 -14.09 8.96
C GLN A 51 -8.25 -13.01 10.01
N TRP A 52 -7.03 -12.98 10.53
CA TRP A 52 -6.60 -11.92 11.44
C TRP A 52 -6.03 -10.74 10.64
N ALA A 53 -5.10 -11.03 9.73
CA ALA A 53 -4.43 -10.02 8.93
C ALA A 53 -3.86 -10.61 7.65
N TYR A 54 -3.61 -9.73 6.69
CA TYR A 54 -2.75 -9.98 5.54
C TYR A 54 -1.43 -9.26 5.75
N VAL A 55 -0.33 -9.92 5.36
CA VAL A 55 1.03 -9.44 5.61
C VAL A 55 1.84 -9.44 4.34
N GLY A 56 2.35 -8.28 3.97
CA GLY A 56 3.28 -8.09 2.86
C GLY A 56 4.72 -8.46 3.23
N ALA A 57 5.39 -9.13 2.30
CA ALA A 57 6.80 -9.51 2.41
C ALA A 57 7.50 -9.25 1.06
N PRO A 58 7.95 -8.01 0.78
CA PRO A 58 8.42 -7.59 -0.53
C PRO A 58 9.70 -8.28 -1.02
N ARG A 59 10.41 -8.99 -0.13
CA ARG A 59 11.58 -9.80 -0.48
C ARG A 59 11.33 -11.31 -0.36
N ALA A 60 10.09 -11.73 -0.12
CA ALA A 60 9.72 -13.14 -0.17
C ALA A 60 9.78 -13.65 -1.61
N LEU A 61 10.15 -14.92 -1.74
CA LEU A 61 10.05 -15.65 -2.99
C LEU A 61 8.60 -16.10 -3.21
N LEU A 62 8.22 -16.19 -4.48
CA LEU A 62 7.01 -16.87 -4.90
C LEU A 62 7.17 -18.39 -4.70
N THR A 63 6.07 -19.09 -4.49
CA THR A 63 6.03 -20.54 -4.22
C THR A 63 6.67 -21.38 -5.31
N ARG A 64 6.45 -21.12 -6.61
CA ARG A 64 7.15 -21.88 -7.69
C ARG A 64 8.65 -21.60 -7.74
N GLN A 65 9.08 -20.42 -7.36
CA GLN A 65 10.51 -20.09 -7.25
C GLN A 65 11.15 -20.90 -6.13
N ARG A 66 10.42 -21.12 -5.02
CA ARG A 66 10.86 -21.98 -3.92
C ARG A 66 11.11 -23.42 -4.36
N SER A 67 10.21 -24.01 -5.17
CA SER A 67 10.39 -25.36 -5.72
C SER A 67 11.58 -25.48 -6.67
N SER A 68 11.88 -24.43 -7.45
CA SER A 68 13.07 -24.42 -8.32
C SER A 68 14.37 -24.38 -7.52
N ILE A 69 14.40 -23.68 -6.38
CA ILE A 69 15.60 -23.54 -5.53
C ILE A 69 15.86 -24.82 -4.73
N VAL A 70 14.81 -25.46 -4.19
CA VAL A 70 14.93 -26.72 -3.41
C VAL A 70 15.45 -27.89 -4.27
N SER A 71 15.27 -27.84 -5.59
CA SER A 71 15.86 -28.84 -6.50
C SER A 71 17.39 -28.72 -6.66
N SER A 72 17.95 -27.58 -6.28
CA SER A 72 19.40 -27.36 -6.22
C SER A 72 19.84 -27.48 -4.77
N ASN A 73 20.82 -28.34 -4.49
CA ASN A 73 21.30 -28.67 -3.14
C ASN A 73 22.11 -27.50 -2.50
N SER A 74 21.60 -26.28 -2.56
CA SER A 74 22.28 -25.05 -2.17
C SER A 74 21.66 -24.46 -0.90
N THR A 75 22.54 -24.11 0.03
CA THR A 75 22.25 -23.40 1.29
C THR A 75 21.33 -22.21 1.04
N GLU A 76 20.31 -22.09 1.89
CA GLU A 76 19.20 -21.12 1.95
C GLU A 76 19.63 -19.64 1.74
N THR A 77 20.03 -19.33 0.50
CA THR A 77 20.43 -18.02 0.04
C THR A 77 19.41 -17.64 -1.02
N ILE A 78 18.65 -16.57 -0.79
CA ILE A 78 17.74 -16.03 -1.80
C ILE A 78 18.60 -15.80 -3.07
N PRO A 79 18.30 -16.46 -4.21
CA PRO A 79 19.11 -16.30 -5.40
C PRO A 79 19.20 -14.82 -5.78
N VAL A 80 20.35 -14.42 -6.28
CA VAL A 80 20.48 -13.12 -6.95
C VAL A 80 19.65 -13.23 -8.23
N GLY A 81 18.49 -12.58 -8.22
CA GLY A 81 17.51 -12.60 -9.31
C GLY A 81 16.23 -13.36 -8.98
N ARG A 82 15.10 -12.81 -9.42
CA ARG A 82 13.70 -13.26 -9.25
C ARG A 82 13.08 -13.10 -7.86
N VAL A 83 13.32 -11.98 -7.20
CA VAL A 83 12.57 -11.61 -5.97
C VAL A 83 11.41 -10.67 -6.32
N PHE A 84 10.23 -11.22 -6.57
CA PHE A 84 9.06 -10.41 -6.89
C PHE A 84 8.41 -9.77 -5.65
N GLY A 85 8.40 -10.52 -4.53
CA GLY A 85 7.62 -10.19 -3.33
C GLY A 85 6.38 -11.09 -3.22
N ASN A 86 5.81 -11.18 -2.02
CA ASN A 86 4.67 -12.05 -1.73
C ASN A 86 3.75 -11.45 -0.65
N ILE A 87 2.51 -11.93 -0.59
CA ILE A 87 1.54 -11.61 0.46
C ILE A 87 1.19 -12.89 1.20
N PHE A 88 1.01 -12.79 2.51
CA PHE A 88 0.66 -13.90 3.37
C PHE A 88 -0.70 -13.65 4.03
N GLU A 89 -1.53 -14.68 4.07
CA GLU A 89 -2.73 -14.72 4.91
C GLU A 89 -2.37 -15.30 6.29
N CYS A 90 -2.78 -14.62 7.34
CA CYS A 90 -2.58 -15.05 8.72
C CYS A 90 -3.96 -15.36 9.35
N PRO A 91 -4.40 -16.62 9.37
CA PRO A 91 -5.67 -17.02 9.95
C PRO A 91 -5.73 -16.77 11.46
N ASN A 92 -6.95 -16.58 11.97
CA ASN A 92 -7.17 -16.42 13.39
C ASN A 92 -6.95 -17.77 14.14
N GLY A 93 -6.41 -17.71 15.35
CA GLY A 93 -6.21 -18.91 16.20
C GLY A 93 -5.02 -19.80 15.83
N THR A 94 -4.19 -19.42 14.84
CA THR A 94 -2.98 -20.16 14.47
C THR A 94 -1.81 -19.20 14.29
N ASP A 95 -0.61 -19.62 14.67
CA ASP A 95 0.62 -18.83 14.48
C ASP A 95 1.22 -18.94 13.08
N GLU A 96 0.69 -19.83 12.25
CA GLU A 96 1.15 -20.07 10.87
C GLU A 96 0.47 -19.09 9.91
N CYS A 97 1.28 -18.38 9.12
CA CYS A 97 0.80 -17.60 7.97
C CYS A 97 1.20 -18.29 6.66
N ARG A 98 0.29 -18.28 5.68
CA ARG A 98 0.47 -18.99 4.40
C ARG A 98 0.61 -18.01 3.26
N PRO A 99 1.51 -18.25 2.29
CA PRO A 99 1.62 -17.38 1.12
C PRO A 99 0.36 -17.51 0.25
N ILE A 100 -0.12 -16.39 -0.27
CA ILE A 100 -1.21 -16.36 -1.24
C ILE A 100 -0.65 -16.79 -2.60
N LEU A 101 -1.28 -17.78 -3.22
CA LEU A 101 -0.80 -18.40 -4.46
C LEU A 101 -1.45 -17.77 -5.68
N ILE A 102 -0.89 -16.65 -6.16
CA ILE A 102 -1.43 -15.85 -7.28
C ILE A 102 -0.50 -15.76 -8.49
N GLU A 103 0.49 -16.64 -8.59
CA GLU A 103 1.55 -16.52 -9.60
C GLU A 103 1.06 -16.68 -11.04
N ASN A 104 0.08 -17.56 -11.26
CA ASN A 104 -0.46 -17.79 -12.60
C ASN A 104 -1.32 -16.61 -13.03
N GLU A 105 -2.09 -16.09 -12.10
CA GLU A 105 -3.05 -15.01 -12.23
C GLU A 105 -2.28 -13.72 -12.49
N LEU A 106 -1.21 -13.46 -11.71
CA LEU A 106 -0.24 -12.39 -11.97
C LEU A 106 0.36 -12.48 -13.37
N SER A 107 0.81 -13.69 -13.77
CA SER A 107 1.43 -13.89 -15.10
C SER A 107 0.46 -13.66 -16.25
N GLN A 108 -0.83 -13.92 -16.05
CA GLN A 108 -1.91 -13.67 -17.03
C GLN A 108 -2.33 -12.20 -17.07
N ALA A 109 -2.36 -11.53 -15.91
CA ALA A 109 -2.77 -10.14 -15.81
C ALA A 109 -1.70 -9.16 -16.33
N MET A 110 -0.41 -9.50 -16.18
CA MET A 110 0.70 -8.64 -16.59
C MET A 110 0.98 -8.71 -18.10
N PRO A 111 1.39 -7.59 -18.73
CA PRO A 111 1.90 -7.61 -20.10
C PRO A 111 3.17 -8.48 -20.18
N SER A 112 3.10 -9.57 -20.94
CA SER A 112 4.10 -10.65 -20.88
C SER A 112 5.47 -10.31 -21.49
N PHE A 113 5.55 -9.33 -22.39
CA PHE A 113 6.75 -9.10 -23.22
C PHE A 113 7.81 -8.14 -22.62
N HIS A 114 7.50 -7.45 -21.51
CA HIS A 114 8.32 -6.34 -21.05
C HIS A 114 8.59 -6.32 -19.54
N THR A 115 8.04 -7.25 -18.75
CA THR A 115 8.08 -7.14 -17.29
C THR A 115 9.32 -7.82 -16.69
N VAL A 116 10.09 -7.08 -15.88
CA VAL A 116 11.20 -7.61 -15.08
C VAL A 116 10.70 -7.83 -13.66
N LEU A 117 10.60 -9.10 -13.26
CA LEU A 117 10.04 -9.51 -11.96
C LEU A 117 11.04 -9.41 -10.80
N ASP A 118 12.27 -9.00 -11.08
CA ASP A 118 13.35 -8.98 -10.11
C ASP A 118 13.29 -7.71 -9.25
N ASP A 119 13.30 -7.89 -7.93
CA ASP A 119 13.30 -6.82 -6.93
C ASP A 119 12.12 -5.84 -7.09
N ALA A 120 10.95 -6.37 -7.47
CA ALA A 120 9.74 -5.59 -7.74
C ALA A 120 9.06 -5.05 -6.47
N TRP A 121 9.30 -5.69 -5.31
CA TRP A 121 8.76 -5.32 -4.00
C TRP A 121 7.25 -5.44 -3.87
N LEU A 122 6.63 -6.45 -4.47
CA LEU A 122 5.21 -6.75 -4.28
C LEU A 122 4.89 -7.00 -2.79
N GLY A 123 3.84 -6.38 -2.27
CA GLY A 123 3.51 -6.45 -0.84
C GLY A 123 4.23 -5.40 0.00
N SER A 124 4.80 -4.38 -0.65
CA SER A 124 5.36 -3.22 0.05
C SER A 124 4.30 -2.21 0.49
N SER A 125 3.20 -2.13 -0.25
CA SER A 125 1.97 -1.46 0.17
C SER A 125 0.83 -2.45 0.04
N LEU A 126 -0.12 -2.39 0.98
CA LEU A 126 -1.18 -3.38 1.09
C LEU A 126 -2.41 -2.76 1.75
N ILE A 127 -3.57 -2.94 1.12
CA ILE A 127 -4.88 -2.66 1.69
C ILE A 127 -5.80 -3.88 1.52
N ALA A 128 -6.79 -3.99 2.39
CA ALA A 128 -7.91 -4.92 2.26
C ALA A 128 -9.18 -4.09 2.09
N THR A 129 -9.99 -4.43 1.09
CA THR A 129 -11.28 -3.81 0.84
C THR A 129 -12.35 -4.45 1.72
N SER A 130 -13.56 -3.89 1.69
CA SER A 130 -14.67 -4.31 2.55
C SER A 130 -15.16 -5.75 2.30
N ASP A 131 -14.83 -6.31 1.15
CA ASP A 131 -15.09 -7.70 0.73
C ASP A 131 -13.88 -8.62 0.91
N ASP A 132 -12.82 -8.17 1.61
CA ASP A 132 -11.54 -8.88 1.77
C ASP A 132 -10.74 -9.11 0.47
N SER A 133 -11.12 -8.47 -0.64
CA SER A 133 -10.20 -8.34 -1.77
C SER A 133 -8.98 -7.49 -1.36
N LEU A 134 -7.82 -7.78 -1.92
CA LEU A 134 -6.56 -7.10 -1.58
C LEU A 134 -6.13 -6.20 -2.70
N VAL A 135 -5.57 -5.03 -2.38
CA VAL A 135 -4.78 -4.26 -3.34
C VAL A 135 -3.36 -4.14 -2.80
N THR A 136 -2.41 -4.54 -3.63
CA THR A 136 -1.00 -4.65 -3.28
C THR A 136 -0.14 -4.18 -4.44
N CYS A 137 0.98 -3.54 -4.15
CA CYS A 137 1.83 -2.99 -5.19
C CYS A 137 3.28 -3.44 -5.06
N GLY A 138 3.93 -3.51 -6.22
CA GLY A 138 5.38 -3.55 -6.36
C GLY A 138 5.86 -2.25 -6.98
N TYR A 139 6.11 -1.23 -6.16
CA TYR A 139 6.49 0.10 -6.66
C TYR A 139 7.86 0.12 -7.33
N ARG A 140 8.66 -0.94 -7.21
CA ARG A 140 9.95 -1.12 -7.90
C ARG A 140 9.86 -1.99 -9.14
N LEU A 141 8.66 -2.46 -9.50
CA LEU A 141 8.45 -3.25 -10.71
C LEU A 141 9.00 -2.49 -11.92
N MET A 142 9.87 -3.15 -12.66
CA MET A 142 10.55 -2.57 -13.81
C MET A 142 9.97 -3.13 -15.10
N ARG A 143 9.94 -2.30 -16.14
CA ARG A 143 9.61 -2.74 -17.49
C ARG A 143 10.71 -2.40 -18.48
N ASN A 144 11.03 -3.34 -19.34
CA ASN A 144 11.90 -3.16 -20.47
C ASN A 144 11.12 -2.40 -21.55
N ILE A 145 11.49 -1.15 -21.84
CA ILE A 145 10.92 -0.36 -22.94
C ILE A 145 11.67 -0.63 -24.25
N SER A 146 12.98 -0.91 -24.17
CA SER A 146 13.84 -1.24 -25.31
C SER A 146 15.10 -1.98 -24.84
N ILE A 147 15.90 -2.51 -25.77
CA ILE A 147 17.08 -3.37 -25.54
C ILE A 147 17.88 -3.01 -24.27
N ASP A 148 18.18 -1.72 -24.05
CA ASP A 148 18.96 -1.24 -22.89
C ASP A 148 18.23 -0.18 -22.04
N ARG A 149 16.90 -0.07 -22.12
CA ARG A 149 16.13 0.91 -21.34
C ARG A 149 15.07 0.23 -20.50
N TYR A 150 15.19 0.46 -19.20
CA TYR A 150 14.20 0.06 -18.22
C TYR A 150 13.53 1.28 -17.63
N ASP A 151 12.24 1.17 -17.42
CA ASP A 151 11.49 2.08 -16.56
C ASP A 151 11.23 1.40 -15.22
N THR A 152 11.00 2.20 -14.17
CA THR A 152 10.65 1.71 -12.83
C THR A 152 9.29 2.29 -12.46
N ARG A 153 8.30 2.05 -13.32
CA ARG A 153 6.96 2.61 -13.14
C ARG A 153 6.24 2.07 -11.92
N GLY A 154 6.59 0.87 -11.46
CA GLY A 154 5.79 0.16 -10.47
C GLY A 154 4.46 -0.32 -11.06
N ALA A 155 3.79 -1.21 -10.35
CA ALA A 155 2.41 -1.59 -10.64
C ALA A 155 1.70 -2.09 -9.40
N CYS A 156 0.37 -2.08 -9.46
CA CYS A 156 -0.49 -2.59 -8.42
C CYS A 156 -1.39 -3.70 -8.95
N PHE A 157 -1.88 -4.53 -8.03
CA PHE A 157 -2.72 -5.67 -8.34
C PHE A 157 -3.88 -5.71 -7.37
N LYS A 158 -5.11 -5.85 -7.89
CA LYS A 158 -6.26 -6.25 -7.09
C LYS A 158 -6.33 -7.76 -7.11
N VAL A 159 -6.35 -8.39 -5.95
CA VAL A 159 -6.54 -9.83 -5.79
C VAL A 159 -7.93 -10.04 -5.20
N SER A 160 -8.76 -10.85 -5.85
CA SER A 160 -10.08 -11.19 -5.31
C SER A 160 -9.96 -11.93 -3.97
N SER A 161 -11.00 -11.87 -3.15
CA SER A 161 -11.04 -12.51 -1.83
C SER A 161 -10.83 -14.03 -1.85
N ASP A 162 -11.13 -14.70 -2.98
CA ASP A 162 -10.90 -16.14 -3.20
C ASP A 162 -9.55 -16.45 -3.87
N HIS A 163 -8.76 -15.40 -4.13
CA HIS A 163 -7.45 -15.43 -4.80
C HIS A 163 -7.46 -16.05 -6.21
N GLN A 164 -8.62 -16.13 -6.86
CA GLN A 164 -8.76 -16.70 -8.21
C GLN A 164 -8.67 -15.66 -9.33
N ASP A 165 -8.89 -14.38 -9.03
CA ASP A 165 -8.84 -13.29 -10.00
C ASP A 165 -7.85 -12.22 -9.58
N VAL A 166 -7.08 -11.74 -10.56
CA VAL A 166 -6.08 -10.69 -10.37
C VAL A 166 -6.23 -9.63 -11.46
N SER A 167 -6.59 -8.42 -11.04
CA SER A 167 -6.64 -7.26 -11.94
C SER A 167 -5.35 -6.45 -11.85
N TYR A 168 -4.80 -6.07 -13.00
CA TYR A 168 -3.60 -5.25 -13.11
C TYR A 168 -3.96 -3.75 -13.14
N TYR A 169 -3.30 -2.97 -12.29
CA TYR A 169 -3.39 -1.52 -12.24
C TYR A 169 -2.09 -0.87 -12.69
N ASP A 170 -2.19 -0.07 -13.76
CA ASP A 170 -1.09 0.73 -14.30
C ASP A 170 -1.58 2.12 -14.64
N PHE A 171 -1.54 3.00 -13.65
CA PHE A 171 -1.94 4.40 -13.83
C PHE A 171 -0.85 5.23 -14.51
N CYS A 172 0.36 4.69 -14.62
CA CYS A 172 1.53 5.34 -15.20
C CYS A 172 1.76 4.90 -16.66
N GLU A 173 0.71 4.38 -17.29
CA GLU A 173 0.70 4.02 -18.70
C GLU A 173 1.03 5.23 -19.59
N GLN A 174 1.77 4.97 -20.66
CA GLN A 174 2.42 5.98 -21.48
C GLN A 174 1.72 6.07 -22.84
N SER A 175 1.43 7.29 -23.28
CA SER A 175 0.85 7.59 -24.59
C SER A 175 1.78 8.38 -25.51
N SER A 176 2.89 8.89 -24.98
CA SER A 176 3.85 9.76 -25.71
C SER A 176 5.32 9.47 -25.39
N GLU A 177 6.22 9.88 -26.28
CA GLU A 177 7.68 9.69 -26.10
C GLU A 177 8.24 10.42 -24.86
N THR A 178 7.70 11.59 -24.52
CA THR A 178 8.08 12.33 -23.30
C THR A 178 7.70 11.58 -22.03
N GLU A 179 6.67 10.73 -22.06
CA GLU A 179 6.27 9.89 -20.94
C GLU A 179 7.20 8.68 -20.73
N LEU A 180 8.03 8.35 -21.72
CA LEU A 180 9.10 7.33 -21.65
C LEU A 180 10.36 7.82 -20.93
N LEU A 181 10.38 9.07 -20.47
CA LEU A 181 11.48 9.70 -19.76
C LEU A 181 11.12 10.01 -18.31
N HIS A 182 12.14 10.33 -17.52
CA HIS A 182 11.99 10.78 -16.14
C HIS A 182 11.14 12.07 -16.00
N GLU A 183 11.02 12.88 -17.06
CA GLU A 183 10.14 14.05 -17.12
C GLU A 183 8.65 13.70 -17.13
N GLY A 184 8.30 12.48 -17.54
CA GLY A 184 6.94 11.96 -17.53
C GLY A 184 6.73 10.91 -16.44
N SER A 185 6.21 9.74 -16.80
CA SER A 185 5.81 8.72 -15.82
C SER A 185 6.77 7.53 -15.72
N ALA A 186 7.87 7.46 -16.49
CA ALA A 186 8.77 6.30 -16.52
C ALA A 186 9.34 5.88 -15.15
N LEU A 187 9.43 6.81 -14.21
CA LEU A 187 9.91 6.53 -12.85
C LEU A 187 8.80 6.69 -11.81
N CYS A 188 7.53 6.54 -12.19
CA CYS A 188 6.35 6.80 -11.36
C CYS A 188 6.42 6.21 -9.94
N GLN A 189 6.86 4.95 -9.85
CA GLN A 189 6.81 4.11 -8.66
C GLN A 189 5.39 4.04 -8.09
N SER A 190 4.42 3.69 -8.95
CA SER A 190 3.02 3.61 -8.61
C SER A 190 2.77 2.69 -7.43
N GLY A 191 1.95 3.15 -6.50
CA GLY A 191 1.59 2.41 -5.31
C GLY A 191 2.69 2.35 -4.26
N LEU A 192 3.66 3.29 -4.25
CA LEU A 192 4.57 3.42 -3.11
C LEU A 192 3.77 3.58 -1.81
N SER A 193 2.67 4.33 -1.86
CA SER A 193 1.69 4.39 -0.79
C SER A 193 0.28 4.16 -1.31
N LEU A 194 -0.57 3.61 -0.44
CA LEU A 194 -1.97 3.33 -0.72
C LEU A 194 -2.85 3.91 0.39
N ALA A 195 -4.05 4.35 0.04
CA ALA A 195 -5.10 4.63 0.99
C ALA A 195 -6.43 4.10 0.47
N TYR A 196 -7.28 3.68 1.40
CA TYR A 196 -8.57 3.08 1.11
C TYR A 196 -9.63 3.71 2.00
N ILE A 197 -10.80 3.99 1.43
CA ILE A 197 -11.98 4.33 2.22
C ILE A 197 -13.21 3.60 1.67
N PRO A 198 -13.94 2.84 2.51
CA PRO A 198 -15.17 2.21 2.08
C PRO A 198 -16.24 3.28 1.84
N SER A 199 -16.88 3.24 0.67
CA SER A 199 -17.86 4.25 0.29
C SER A 199 -19.29 3.93 0.77
N GLY A 200 -19.50 2.81 1.48
CA GLY A 200 -20.75 2.51 2.21
C GLY A 200 -22.01 2.53 1.34
N GLY A 201 -21.95 1.89 0.16
CA GLY A 201 -23.05 1.82 -0.81
C GLY A 201 -22.82 2.55 -2.14
N ARG A 202 -21.60 3.01 -2.41
CA ARG A 202 -21.08 3.37 -3.75
C ARG A 202 -19.75 2.64 -3.96
N SER A 203 -19.09 2.89 -5.08
CA SER A 203 -17.74 2.40 -5.34
C SER A 203 -16.76 2.83 -4.27
N ASP A 204 -16.06 1.84 -3.74
CA ASP A 204 -14.91 2.04 -2.87
C ASP A 204 -13.85 2.90 -3.57
N ILE A 205 -13.13 3.69 -2.77
CA ILE A 205 -12.11 4.61 -3.28
C ILE A 205 -10.75 4.14 -2.79
N ILE A 206 -9.84 3.99 -3.75
CA ILE A 206 -8.45 3.66 -3.50
C ILE A 206 -7.59 4.79 -4.08
N ALA A 207 -6.68 5.32 -3.28
CA ALA A 207 -5.70 6.30 -3.73
C ALA A 207 -4.31 5.68 -3.80
N PHE A 208 -3.61 5.95 -4.89
CA PHE A 208 -2.27 5.46 -5.21
C PHE A 208 -1.30 6.64 -5.20
N GLY A 209 -0.25 6.55 -4.37
CA GLY A 209 0.82 7.54 -4.32
C GLY A 209 1.96 7.19 -5.27
N GLU A 210 2.40 8.18 -6.06
CA GLU A 210 3.31 7.97 -7.20
C GLU A 210 4.40 9.07 -7.24
N PRO A 211 5.35 9.04 -6.29
CA PRO A 211 6.26 10.16 -6.05
C PRO A 211 7.31 10.39 -7.13
N GLY A 212 7.58 9.40 -7.98
CA GLY A 212 8.59 9.54 -9.03
C GLY A 212 8.03 10.07 -10.36
N ALA A 213 6.72 10.31 -10.45
CA ALA A 213 6.12 10.95 -11.62
C ALA A 213 6.62 12.39 -11.81
N PHE A 214 6.73 12.81 -13.08
CA PHE A 214 7.03 14.16 -13.52
C PHE A 214 8.32 14.73 -12.92
N GLN A 215 9.45 14.10 -13.21
CA GLN A 215 10.76 14.46 -12.63
C GLN A 215 10.70 14.49 -11.10
N TRP A 216 10.09 13.45 -10.55
CA TRP A 216 9.82 13.30 -9.12
C TRP A 216 9.08 14.48 -8.47
N SER A 217 8.29 15.24 -9.24
CA SER A 217 7.30 16.15 -8.64
C SER A 217 6.29 15.34 -7.82
N GLY A 218 5.88 14.18 -8.37
CA GLY A 218 4.94 13.24 -7.78
C GLY A 218 3.48 13.56 -8.08
N ARG A 219 2.63 12.54 -7.94
CA ARG A 219 1.18 12.62 -8.08
C ARG A 219 0.47 11.61 -7.19
N ILE A 220 -0.84 11.78 -7.10
CA ILE A 220 -1.76 10.76 -6.58
C ILE A 220 -2.81 10.46 -7.63
N GLU A 221 -3.20 9.21 -7.74
CA GLU A 221 -4.31 8.74 -8.57
C GLU A 221 -5.38 8.16 -7.64
N ALA A 222 -6.63 8.59 -7.78
CA ALA A 222 -7.77 8.02 -7.07
C ALA A 222 -8.64 7.20 -8.03
N ASP A 223 -8.80 5.92 -7.74
CA ASP A 223 -9.65 4.97 -8.49
C ASP A 223 -10.94 4.73 -7.70
N TYR A 224 -12.06 4.87 -8.39
CA TYR A 224 -13.39 4.54 -7.87
C TYR A 224 -13.77 3.17 -8.42
N SER A 225 -13.48 2.11 -7.63
CA SER A 225 -13.36 0.69 -8.03
C SER A 225 -14.43 0.17 -9.00
N ASP A 226 -15.65 0.72 -8.99
CA ASP A 226 -16.78 0.18 -9.77
C ASP A 226 -17.39 1.18 -10.78
N THR A 227 -16.78 2.36 -10.98
CA THR A 227 -17.34 3.37 -11.90
C THR A 227 -16.44 3.67 -13.12
N LEU A 228 -15.30 2.98 -13.26
CA LEU A 228 -14.23 3.32 -14.22
C LEU A 228 -13.71 4.77 -14.08
N LEU A 229 -14.17 5.51 -13.06
CA LEU A 229 -13.80 6.88 -12.82
C LEU A 229 -12.46 6.90 -12.11
N ARG A 230 -11.57 7.74 -12.63
CA ARG A 230 -10.26 8.01 -12.06
C ARG A 230 -10.04 9.50 -11.94
N GLN A 231 -9.40 9.92 -10.88
CA GLN A 231 -9.05 11.32 -10.62
C GLN A 231 -7.57 11.45 -10.32
N LEU A 232 -6.89 12.27 -11.10
CA LEU A 232 -5.46 12.52 -10.99
C LEU A 232 -5.20 13.87 -10.32
N TYR A 233 -4.38 13.86 -9.26
CA TYR A 233 -3.89 15.08 -8.63
C TYR A 233 -2.35 15.11 -8.66
N ALA A 234 -1.79 16.08 -9.39
CA ALA A 234 -0.34 16.23 -9.54
C ALA A 234 0.20 17.44 -8.76
N TYR A 235 1.47 17.37 -8.34
CA TYR A 235 2.15 18.51 -7.73
C TYR A 235 2.51 19.53 -8.80
N LYS A 236 1.67 20.55 -8.95
CA LYS A 236 1.84 21.63 -9.90
C LYS A 236 1.99 22.97 -9.18
N SER A 237 2.73 23.90 -9.82
CA SER A 237 2.81 25.31 -9.45
C SER A 237 1.49 26.04 -9.77
N ALA A 238 1.37 27.30 -9.36
CA ALA A 238 0.22 28.15 -9.71
C ALA A 238 0.05 28.32 -11.25
N SER A 239 1.12 28.19 -12.03
CA SER A 239 1.10 28.18 -13.49
C SER A 239 0.97 26.77 -14.09
N SER A 240 0.52 25.79 -13.29
CA SER A 240 0.34 24.38 -13.68
C SER A 240 1.60 23.63 -14.10
N THR A 241 2.79 24.17 -13.84
CA THR A 241 4.07 23.48 -14.12
C THR A 241 4.44 22.54 -12.97
N PRO A 242 4.79 21.27 -13.24
CA PRO A 242 5.31 20.38 -12.20
C PRO A 242 6.54 20.99 -11.52
N LEU A 243 6.58 20.91 -10.19
CA LEU A 243 7.70 21.38 -9.40
C LEU A 243 8.55 20.16 -9.00
N PRO A 244 9.73 19.98 -9.63
CA PRO A 244 10.46 18.72 -9.59
C PRO A 244 10.99 18.41 -8.18
N TYR A 245 11.31 17.13 -7.96
CA TYR A 245 11.95 16.63 -6.74
C TYR A 245 11.17 16.88 -5.43
N SER A 246 9.84 16.88 -5.49
CA SER A 246 8.95 17.13 -4.35
C SER A 246 8.44 15.84 -3.68
N TYR A 247 8.35 14.76 -4.46
CA TYR A 247 7.90 13.43 -4.04
C TYR A 247 6.45 13.41 -3.54
N LEU A 248 5.54 14.17 -4.18
CA LEU A 248 4.12 14.13 -3.82
C LEU A 248 3.57 12.69 -3.97
N GLY A 249 2.82 12.22 -2.97
CA GLY A 249 2.33 10.85 -2.95
C GLY A 249 3.29 9.87 -2.27
N TYR A 250 4.31 10.38 -1.58
CA TYR A 250 5.17 9.55 -0.73
C TYR A 250 4.36 8.83 0.36
N SER A 251 3.36 9.51 0.92
CA SER A 251 2.30 8.93 1.74
C SER A 251 0.96 9.53 1.36
N VAL A 252 -0.11 8.73 1.40
CA VAL A 252 -1.47 9.17 1.09
C VAL A 252 -2.45 8.79 2.20
N LEU A 253 -3.52 9.57 2.32
CA LEU A 253 -4.65 9.33 3.20
C LEU A 253 -5.93 9.85 2.53
N ILE A 254 -7.05 9.18 2.76
CA ILE A 254 -8.37 9.65 2.32
C ILE A 254 -9.22 9.85 3.57
N ILE A 255 -9.89 10.99 3.67
CA ILE A 255 -10.87 11.26 4.73
C ILE A 255 -12.21 11.67 4.13
N LYS A 256 -13.29 11.38 4.83
CA LYS A 256 -14.61 11.97 4.51
C LYS A 256 -14.60 13.44 4.93
N SER A 257 -15.06 14.32 4.04
CA SER A 257 -15.26 15.73 4.35
C SER A 257 -16.29 15.88 5.47
N LYS A 258 -15.97 16.69 6.49
CA LYS A 258 -16.93 17.06 7.54
C LYS A 258 -17.76 18.25 7.08
N SER A 259 -18.60 18.03 6.08
CA SER A 259 -19.57 19.03 5.67
C SER A 259 -20.77 19.03 6.61
N ARG A 260 -21.42 20.19 6.76
CA ARG A 260 -22.68 20.31 7.51
C ARG A 260 -23.88 19.80 6.71
N ASP A 261 -23.71 19.59 5.41
CA ASP A 261 -24.70 18.92 4.58
C ASP A 261 -24.59 17.41 4.79
N ILE A 262 -25.66 16.80 5.30
CA ILE A 262 -25.74 15.35 5.55
C ILE A 262 -25.66 14.52 4.26
N ASN A 263 -25.86 15.16 3.09
CA ASN A 263 -25.73 14.56 1.77
C ASN A 263 -24.37 14.78 1.12
N ASP A 264 -23.53 15.65 1.69
CA ASP A 264 -22.19 15.89 1.17
C ASP A 264 -21.28 14.72 1.58
N ARG A 265 -21.03 13.89 0.57
CA ARG A 265 -20.16 12.72 0.63
C ARG A 265 -18.82 12.99 -0.06
N SER A 266 -18.37 14.25 -0.09
CA SER A 266 -17.07 14.61 -0.63
C SER A 266 -15.94 13.95 0.18
N TYR A 267 -14.90 13.58 -0.54
CA TYR A 267 -13.69 12.99 0.01
C TYR A 267 -12.56 14.00 -0.10
N ILE A 268 -11.71 14.04 0.90
CA ILE A 268 -10.49 14.84 0.88
C ILE A 268 -9.32 13.87 0.75
N PHE A 269 -8.58 13.99 -0.34
CA PHE A 269 -7.35 13.26 -0.57
C PHE A 269 -6.20 14.06 0.01
N ILE A 270 -5.41 13.44 0.86
CA ILE A 270 -4.28 14.06 1.56
C ILE A 270 -3.01 13.36 1.10
N ALA A 271 -2.03 14.13 0.64
CA ALA A 271 -0.77 13.58 0.14
C ALA A 271 0.42 14.37 0.69
N SER A 272 1.47 13.65 1.09
CA SER A 272 2.73 14.27 1.50
C SER A 272 3.65 14.49 0.30
N ALA A 273 4.38 15.60 0.34
CA ALA A 273 5.47 15.94 -0.57
C ALA A 273 6.69 16.29 0.30
N PRO A 274 7.42 15.28 0.82
CA PRO A 274 8.43 15.48 1.87
C PRO A 274 9.62 16.33 1.44
N ARG A 275 9.87 16.45 0.13
CA ARG A 275 10.98 17.24 -0.43
C ARG A 275 10.56 18.60 -0.97
N ALA A 276 9.27 18.91 -0.96
CA ALA A 276 8.75 20.20 -1.37
C ALA A 276 9.28 21.35 -0.48
N SER A 277 9.08 22.59 -0.93
CA SER A 277 9.52 23.79 -0.20
C SER A 277 10.99 23.74 0.22
N ASN A 278 11.88 23.43 -0.72
CA ASN A 278 13.33 23.31 -0.50
C ASN A 278 13.68 22.32 0.63
N GLY A 279 12.99 21.18 0.68
CA GLY A 279 13.23 20.12 1.67
C GLY A 279 12.54 20.34 3.03
N ARG A 280 11.74 21.39 3.20
CA ARG A 280 10.92 21.57 4.41
C ARG A 280 9.76 20.55 4.48
N GLY A 281 9.29 20.12 3.32
CA GLY A 281 8.16 19.22 3.17
C GLY A 281 6.81 19.92 3.25
N GLU A 282 5.82 19.34 2.57
CA GLU A 282 4.44 19.83 2.53
C GLU A 282 3.44 18.68 2.68
N ILE A 283 2.24 19.00 3.18
CA ILE A 283 1.06 18.14 3.11
C ILE A 283 0.01 18.88 2.30
N ARG A 284 -0.50 18.24 1.24
CA ARG A 284 -1.51 18.83 0.35
C ARG A 284 -2.85 18.13 0.53
N PHE A 285 -3.91 18.90 0.37
CA PHE A 285 -5.30 18.48 0.47
C PHE A 285 -5.96 18.72 -0.89
N TYR A 286 -6.66 17.72 -1.39
CA TYR A 286 -7.38 17.74 -2.67
C TYR A 286 -8.83 17.29 -2.43
N THR A 287 -9.76 17.82 -3.22
CA THR A 287 -11.21 17.58 -3.13
C THR A 287 -11.76 17.23 -4.49
#